data_AF-A0A117LNK1-F1
#
_entry.id   AF-A0A117LNK1-F1
#
_cell.length_a   1.000
_cell.length_b   1.000
_cell.length_c   1.000
_cell.angle_alpha   90.00
_cell.angle_beta   90.00
_cell.angle_gamma   90.00
#
_symmetry.space_group_name_H-M   'P 1'
#
loop_
_entity.id
_entity.type
_entity.pdbx_description
1 polymer ?
#
loop_
_entity_poly.entity_id
_entity_poly.type
_entity_poly.pdbx_seq_one_letter_code
_entity_poly.pdbx_strand_id
1 'polypeptide(L)'
;MPDFQITGISSGIDWGSIIDTMMENKRAVQVQWLEEQDKLETRALMYQELVTNLSNLQSSLDPLKRESTFLGKSAEVTPMGTAVFPLSVTATPEAEINRYDVEVLSVASSHRVAGNRVDDAASALGHAGSFELSVGGFSVTVDITSGDSLNDIAKA
;
A
#
# COMPACT_ATOMS: atom_id res chain seq x y z
N MET A 1 53.81 52.44 -32.07
CA MET A 1 52.58 51.65 -32.27
C MET A 1 52.94 50.51 -33.21
N PRO A 2 52.92 49.24 -32.80
CA PRO A 2 52.87 48.12 -33.73
C PRO A 2 51.43 47.58 -33.70
N ASP A 3 50.59 47.93 -34.67
CA ASP A 3 50.42 47.29 -35.97
C ASP A 3 50.10 45.79 -35.86
N PHE A 4 48.80 45.48 -35.94
CA PHE A 4 48.23 44.14 -35.85
C PHE A 4 48.22 43.56 -37.27
N GLN A 5 49.31 42.87 -37.65
CA GLN A 5 49.37 42.21 -38.95
C GLN A 5 48.73 40.82 -38.85
N ILE A 6 47.61 40.65 -39.57
CA ILE A 6 47.01 39.33 -39.83
C ILE A 6 47.95 38.59 -40.80
N THR A 7 48.80 37.74 -40.23
CA THR A 7 49.59 36.76 -40.97
C THR A 7 48.71 35.54 -41.27
N GLY A 8 48.51 35.22 -42.55
CA GLY A 8 47.52 34.19 -42.89
C GLY A 8 47.64 33.47 -44.22
N ILE A 9 48.48 33.89 -45.19
CA ILE A 9 48.37 33.33 -46.55
C ILE A 9 49.68 32.72 -47.08
N SER A 10 50.83 32.87 -46.42
CA SER A 10 52.11 32.28 -46.88
C SER A 10 52.93 31.52 -45.83
N SER A 11 52.50 31.48 -44.58
CA SER A 11 53.12 30.61 -43.59
C SER A 11 52.49 29.23 -43.73
N GLY A 12 53.27 28.16 -43.83
CA GLY A 12 52.81 26.76 -43.75
C GLY A 12 52.25 26.40 -42.37
N ILE A 13 51.42 27.28 -41.82
CA ILE A 13 50.69 27.12 -40.58
C ILE A 13 49.52 26.21 -40.91
N ASP A 14 49.60 24.99 -40.40
CA ASP A 14 48.52 24.02 -40.43
C ASP A 14 47.42 24.49 -39.47
N TRP A 15 46.53 25.33 -39.98
CA TRP A 15 45.38 25.84 -39.25
C TRP A 15 44.46 24.70 -38.76
N GLY A 16 44.47 23.55 -39.43
CA GLY A 16 43.78 22.34 -38.98
C GLY A 16 44.33 21.87 -37.64
N SER A 17 45.65 21.69 -37.56
CA SER A 17 46.32 21.29 -36.30
C SER A 17 46.07 22.28 -35.15
N ILE A 18 46.04 23.58 -35.41
CA ILE A 18 45.79 24.60 -34.38
C ILE A 18 44.34 24.55 -33.90
N ILE A 19 43.37 24.39 -34.82
CA ILE A 19 41.95 24.22 -34.49
C ILE A 19 41.74 22.93 -33.71
N ASP A 20 42.40 21.84 -34.10
CA ASP A 20 42.34 20.56 -33.40
C ASP A 20 42.93 20.68 -32.01
N THR A 21 44.08 21.34 -31.84
CA THR A 21 44.69 21.58 -30.52
C THR A 21 43.79 22.46 -29.64
N MET A 22 43.15 23.49 -30.20
CA MET A 22 42.18 24.31 -29.47
C MET A 22 40.92 23.52 -29.10
N MET A 23 40.41 22.67 -29.99
CA MET A 23 39.28 21.79 -29.71
C MET A 23 39.61 20.74 -28.66
N GLU A 24 40.80 20.15 -28.72
CA GLU A 24 41.28 19.16 -27.76
C GLU A 24 41.47 19.78 -26.38
N ASN A 25 42.00 21.00 -26.29
CA ASN A 25 42.11 21.74 -25.03
C ASN A 25 40.72 22.08 -24.44
N LYS A 26 39.76 22.52 -25.29
CA LYS A 26 38.37 22.74 -24.86
C LYS A 26 37.69 21.44 -24.40
N ARG A 27 37.94 20.32 -25.07
CA ARG A 27 37.46 18.98 -24.66
C ARG A 27 38.09 18.53 -23.36
N ALA A 28 39.38 18.79 -23.15
CA ALA A 28 40.07 18.44 -21.90
C ALA A 28 39.42 19.13 -20.69
N VAL A 29 39.05 20.41 -20.83
CA VAL A 29 38.28 21.10 -19.80
C VAL A 29 36.92 20.42 -19.61
N GLN A 30 36.17 20.17 -20.67
CA GLN A 30 34.86 19.49 -20.59
C GLN A 30 34.92 18.11 -19.90
N VAL A 31 35.97 17.32 -20.15
CA VAL A 31 36.18 16.02 -19.52
C VAL A 31 36.34 16.17 -18.00
N GLN A 32 37.09 17.17 -17.53
CA GLN A 32 37.23 17.43 -16.09
C GLN A 32 35.88 17.77 -15.43
N TRP A 33 35.03 18.57 -16.09
CA TRP A 33 33.68 18.87 -15.58
C TRP A 33 32.79 17.62 -15.54
N LEU A 34 32.89 16.74 -16.54
CA LEU A 34 32.15 15.46 -16.55
C LEU A 34 32.62 14.51 -15.46
N GLU A 35 33.94 14.40 -15.24
CA GLU A 35 34.51 13.60 -14.14
C GLU A 35 34.09 14.15 -12.77
N GLU A 36 34.04 15.48 -12.61
CA GLU A 36 33.56 16.10 -11.39
C GLU A 36 32.05 15.88 -11.18
N GLN A 37 31.25 15.95 -12.25
CA GLN A 37 29.83 15.62 -12.21
C GLN A 37 29.60 14.16 -11.79
N ASP A 38 30.28 13.20 -12.42
CA ASP A 38 30.16 11.78 -12.11
C ASP A 38 30.55 11.47 -10.65
N LYS A 39 31.60 12.14 -10.16
CA LYS A 39 32.02 12.06 -8.75
C LYS A 39 30.96 12.60 -7.80
N LEU A 40 30.31 13.73 -8.13
CA LEU A 40 29.23 14.31 -7.33
C LEU A 40 27.97 13.44 -7.37
N GLU A 41 27.61 12.88 -8.52
CA GLU A 41 26.48 11.96 -8.68
C GLU A 41 26.70 10.68 -7.89
N THR A 42 27.88 10.07 -7.99
CA THR A 42 28.27 8.90 -7.19
C THR A 42 28.17 9.20 -5.69
N ARG A 43 28.68 10.36 -5.26
CA ARG A 43 28.59 10.79 -3.87
C ARG A 43 27.13 10.97 -3.42
N ALA A 44 26.28 11.55 -4.27
CA ALA A 44 24.86 11.73 -3.98
C ALA A 44 24.14 10.38 -3.84
N LEU A 45 24.43 9.40 -4.71
CA LEU A 45 23.90 8.04 -4.62
C LEU A 45 24.30 7.36 -3.31
N MET A 46 25.58 7.46 -2.92
CA MET A 46 26.04 6.91 -1.64
C MET A 46 25.32 7.53 -0.43
N TYR A 47 25.04 8.83 -0.46
CA TYR A 47 24.25 9.49 0.59
C TYR A 47 22.79 9.02 0.61
N GLN A 48 22.16 8.85 -0.55
CA GLN A 48 20.79 8.32 -0.64
C GLN A 48 20.71 6.88 -0.12
N GLU A 49 21.68 6.05 -0.44
CA GLU A 49 21.78 4.68 0.06
C GLU A 49 21.97 4.67 1.59
N LEU A 50 22.84 5.54 2.12
CA LEU A 50 23.02 5.69 3.56
C LEU A 50 21.72 6.09 4.27
N VAL A 51 20.99 7.07 3.74
CA VAL A 51 19.70 7.50 4.29
C VAL A 51 18.68 6.35 4.27
N THR A 52 18.63 5.60 3.17
CA THR A 52 17.75 4.43 3.03
C THR A 52 18.09 3.37 4.07
N ASN A 53 19.37 3.04 4.23
CA ASN A 53 19.84 2.07 5.23
C ASN A 53 19.53 2.52 6.66
N LEU A 54 19.68 3.81 6.96
CA LEU A 54 19.35 4.35 8.27
C LEU A 54 17.83 4.31 8.54
N SER A 55 17.01 4.62 7.54
CA SER A 55 15.55 4.53 7.62
C SER A 55 15.08 3.09 7.84
N ASN A 56 15.72 2.12 7.16
CA ASN A 56 15.45 0.70 7.34
C ASN A 56 15.84 0.23 8.76
N LEU A 57 16.98 0.68 9.26
CA LEU A 57 17.41 0.41 10.62
C LEU A 57 16.43 0.99 11.64
N GLN A 58 16.01 2.24 11.48
CA GLN A 58 15.02 2.88 12.35
C GLN A 58 13.71 2.08 12.37
N SER A 59 13.19 1.73 11.19
CA SER A 59 11.95 0.96 11.05
C SER A 59 12.05 -0.42 11.70
N SER A 60 13.22 -1.04 11.65
CA SER A 60 13.49 -2.35 12.29
C SER A 60 13.54 -2.26 13.82
N LEU A 61 13.89 -1.09 14.36
CA LEU A 61 13.96 -0.83 15.81
C LEU A 61 12.66 -0.30 16.40
N ASP A 62 11.75 0.25 15.58
CA ASP A 62 10.47 0.79 16.05
C ASP A 62 9.59 -0.23 16.82
N PRO A 63 9.53 -1.52 16.43
CA PRO A 63 8.84 -2.53 17.24
C PRO A 63 9.43 -2.68 18.65
N LEU A 64 10.76 -2.54 18.82
CA LEU A 64 11.42 -2.66 20.12
C LEU A 64 11.13 -1.48 21.06
N LYS A 65 10.58 -0.37 20.55
CA LYS A 65 10.13 0.74 21.40
C LYS A 65 8.79 0.47 22.08
N ARG A 66 8.03 -0.52 21.59
CA ARG A 66 6.67 -0.78 22.08
C ARG A 66 6.72 -1.79 23.22
N GLU A 67 6.11 -1.44 24.34
CA GLU A 67 5.97 -2.33 25.50
C GLU A 67 5.24 -3.64 25.13
N SER A 68 4.28 -3.57 24.21
CA SER A 68 3.54 -4.71 23.67
C SER A 68 4.43 -5.79 23.04
N THR A 69 5.61 -5.43 22.55
CA THR A 69 6.56 -6.37 21.94
C THR A 69 7.20 -7.27 22.99
N PHE A 70 7.42 -6.75 24.20
CA PHE A 70 8.01 -7.50 25.33
C PHE A 70 6.95 -8.19 26.18
N LEU A 71 5.77 -7.59 26.28
CA LEU A 71 4.64 -8.13 27.02
C LEU A 71 3.74 -9.03 26.16
N GLY A 72 4.14 -9.32 24.92
CA GLY A 72 3.42 -10.21 24.02
C GLY A 72 3.19 -11.57 24.66
N LYS A 73 1.92 -11.98 24.74
CA LYS A 73 1.50 -13.27 25.29
C LYS A 73 0.99 -14.14 24.16
N SER A 74 1.26 -15.44 24.26
CA SER A 74 0.70 -16.44 23.36
C SER A 74 -0.50 -17.10 24.02
N ALA A 75 -1.57 -17.33 23.26
CA ALA A 75 -2.68 -18.17 23.68
C ALA A 75 -2.58 -19.51 22.96
N GLU A 76 -2.65 -20.59 23.71
CA GLU A 76 -2.74 -21.95 23.16
C GLU A 76 -4.09 -22.54 23.54
N VAL A 77 -4.73 -23.20 22.57
CA VAL A 77 -6.02 -23.87 22.78
C VAL A 77 -5.79 -25.36 22.61
N THR A 78 -5.94 -26.11 23.69
CA THR A 78 -5.95 -27.57 23.65
C THR A 78 -7.39 -28.07 23.60
N PRO A 79 -7.88 -28.57 22.45
CA PRO A 79 -9.23 -29.08 22.36
C PRO A 79 -9.37 -30.38 23.17
N MET A 80 -10.27 -30.38 24.14
CA MET A 80 -10.69 -31.59 24.85
C MET A 80 -11.89 -32.21 24.13
N GLY A 81 -11.67 -32.78 22.93
CA GLY A 81 -12.77 -33.32 22.12
C GLY A 81 -12.41 -33.62 20.66
N THR A 82 -13.41 -33.59 19.77
CA THR A 82 -13.22 -33.83 18.33
C THR A 82 -12.28 -32.80 17.71
N ALA A 83 -11.54 -33.22 16.67
CA ALA A 83 -10.41 -32.49 16.09
C ALA A 83 -10.73 -31.10 15.48
N VAL A 84 -12.01 -30.70 15.38
CA VAL A 84 -12.44 -29.41 14.83
C VAL A 84 -13.08 -28.59 15.95
N PHE A 85 -12.28 -27.75 16.58
CA PHE A 85 -12.74 -26.82 17.62
C PHE A 85 -13.10 -25.47 16.98
N PRO A 86 -14.32 -24.92 17.16
CA PRO A 86 -14.77 -23.71 16.49
C PRO A 86 -14.20 -22.40 17.10
N LEU A 87 -13.20 -22.49 17.97
CA LEU A 87 -12.66 -21.35 18.70
C LEU A 87 -11.22 -21.04 18.25
N SER A 88 -10.97 -19.76 17.98
CA SER A 88 -9.63 -19.19 17.88
C SER A 88 -9.45 -18.20 19.04
N VAL A 89 -8.31 -18.23 19.70
CA VAL A 89 -8.00 -17.36 20.84
C VAL A 89 -6.74 -16.56 20.53
N THR A 90 -6.79 -15.27 20.83
CA THR A 90 -5.65 -14.35 20.74
C THR A 90 -5.46 -13.67 22.08
N ALA A 91 -4.22 -13.62 22.59
CA ALA A 91 -3.90 -12.90 23.82
C ALA A 91 -3.39 -11.49 23.52
N THR A 92 -3.84 -10.52 24.30
CA THR A 92 -3.29 -9.16 24.30
C THR A 92 -2.19 -9.06 25.36
N PRO A 93 -1.29 -8.05 25.28
CA PRO A 93 -0.24 -7.85 26.28
C PRO A 93 -0.75 -7.64 27.71
N GLU A 94 -1.97 -7.13 27.86
CA GLU A 94 -2.64 -6.90 29.14
C GLU A 94 -3.33 -8.15 29.72
N ALA A 95 -3.50 -9.21 28.92
CA ALA A 95 -4.22 -10.41 29.34
C ALA A 95 -3.55 -11.11 30.52
N GLU A 96 -4.32 -11.59 31.49
CA GLU A 96 -3.76 -12.35 32.62
C GLU A 96 -3.23 -13.72 32.17
N ILE A 97 -2.09 -14.14 32.73
CA ILE A 97 -1.54 -15.48 32.48
C ILE A 97 -2.31 -16.46 33.35
N ASN A 98 -3.30 -17.12 32.76
CA ASN A 98 -4.10 -18.11 33.45
C ASN A 98 -4.63 -19.19 32.47
N ARG A 99 -5.13 -20.28 33.03
CA ARG A 99 -5.81 -21.34 32.29
C ARG A 99 -7.32 -21.15 32.42
N TYR A 100 -8.01 -21.19 31.28
CA TYR A 100 -9.45 -21.09 31.20
C TYR A 100 -10.02 -22.33 30.54
N ASP A 101 -11.02 -22.94 31.18
CA ASP A 101 -11.78 -24.04 30.60
C ASP A 101 -13.06 -23.45 29.97
N VAL A 102 -13.21 -23.61 28.65
CA VAL A 102 -14.31 -23.00 27.87
C VAL A 102 -15.14 -24.10 27.22
N GLU A 103 -16.45 -24.09 27.48
CA GLU A 103 -17.42 -24.97 26.86
C GLU A 103 -18.28 -24.20 25.85
N VAL A 104 -18.26 -24.63 24.58
CA VAL A 104 -19.07 -24.01 23.52
C VAL A 104 -20.40 -24.75 23.42
N LEU A 105 -21.47 -24.14 23.94
CA LEU A 105 -22.81 -24.73 23.92
C LEU A 105 -23.49 -24.61 22.55
N SER A 106 -23.36 -23.45 21.90
CA SER A 106 -23.92 -23.20 20.58
C SER A 106 -23.15 -22.09 19.87
N VAL A 107 -23.11 -22.15 18.54
CA VAL A 107 -22.50 -21.12 17.69
C VAL A 107 -23.60 -20.15 17.25
N ALA A 108 -23.30 -18.84 17.31
CA ALA A 108 -24.20 -17.83 16.80
C ALA A 108 -24.45 -18.04 15.30
N SER A 109 -25.72 -18.11 14.91
CA SER A 109 -26.14 -18.22 13.52
C SER A 109 -26.85 -16.94 13.07
N SER A 110 -26.76 -16.65 11.78
CA SER A 110 -27.52 -15.54 11.19
C SER A 110 -28.96 -15.97 10.91
N HIS A 111 -29.91 -15.11 11.25
CA HIS A 111 -31.31 -15.30 10.87
C HIS A 111 -31.47 -15.09 9.36
N ARG A 112 -32.15 -16.01 8.68
CA ARG A 112 -32.44 -15.91 7.25
C ARG A 112 -33.93 -16.20 7.03
N VAL A 113 -34.61 -15.29 6.36
CA VAL A 113 -35.98 -15.49 5.89
C VAL A 113 -35.91 -15.58 4.37
N ALA A 114 -36.50 -16.64 3.82
CA ALA A 114 -36.66 -16.80 2.39
C ALA A 114 -38.14 -16.71 2.04
N GLY A 115 -38.46 -15.92 1.03
CA GLY A 115 -39.79 -15.87 0.45
C GLY A 115 -40.08 -17.07 -0.47
N ASN A 116 -41.29 -17.09 -1.02
CA ASN A 116 -41.66 -18.06 -2.05
C ASN A 116 -40.86 -17.82 -3.35
N ARG A 117 -40.76 -18.87 -4.17
CA ARG A 117 -40.13 -18.78 -5.49
C ARG A 117 -40.86 -17.75 -6.36
N VAL A 118 -40.10 -16.87 -6.98
CA VAL A 118 -40.53 -15.99 -8.07
C VAL A 118 -39.78 -16.43 -9.33
N ASP A 119 -40.49 -16.57 -10.44
CA ASP A 119 -39.92 -17.12 -11.69
C ASP A 119 -39.00 -16.12 -12.41
N ASP A 120 -39.27 -14.82 -12.31
CA ASP A 120 -38.44 -13.75 -12.87
C ASP A 120 -38.30 -12.60 -11.86
N ALA A 121 -37.06 -12.31 -11.46
CA ALA A 121 -36.73 -11.27 -10.48
C ALA A 121 -36.79 -9.84 -11.04
N ALA A 122 -36.83 -9.67 -12.37
CA ALA A 122 -36.93 -8.37 -13.03
C ALA A 122 -38.38 -7.99 -13.40
N SER A 123 -39.29 -8.96 -13.36
CA SER A 123 -40.71 -8.70 -13.59
C SER A 123 -41.36 -8.01 -12.39
N ALA A 124 -42.30 -7.10 -12.66
CA ALA A 124 -43.06 -6.41 -11.62
C ALA A 124 -43.87 -7.41 -10.80
N LEU A 125 -43.79 -7.30 -9.48
CA LEU A 125 -44.46 -8.23 -8.56
C LEU A 125 -45.98 -7.96 -8.45
N GLY A 126 -46.45 -6.78 -8.89
CA GLY A 126 -47.87 -6.42 -8.89
C GLY A 126 -48.46 -6.21 -7.49
N HIS A 127 -47.62 -6.11 -6.46
CA HIS A 127 -48.01 -5.86 -5.07
C HIS A 127 -47.71 -4.41 -4.69
N ALA A 128 -48.57 -3.80 -3.88
CA ALA A 128 -48.35 -2.47 -3.31
C ALA A 128 -48.64 -2.50 -1.81
N GLY A 129 -47.82 -1.81 -1.02
CA GLY A 129 -47.90 -1.80 0.44
C GLY A 129 -46.56 -1.46 1.06
N SER A 130 -46.42 -1.68 2.37
CA SER A 130 -45.16 -1.50 3.07
C SER A 130 -44.92 -2.62 4.08
N PHE A 131 -43.65 -2.90 4.35
CA PHE A 131 -43.26 -3.84 5.40
C PHE A 131 -42.16 -3.23 6.26
N GLU A 132 -42.13 -3.60 7.53
CA GLU A 132 -41.11 -3.16 8.48
C GLU A 132 -40.10 -4.29 8.71
N LEU A 133 -38.82 -3.99 8.54
CA LEU A 133 -37.72 -4.86 8.91
C LEU A 133 -37.12 -4.37 10.22
N SER A 134 -37.30 -5.15 11.28
CA SER A 134 -36.69 -4.89 12.59
C SER A 134 -35.53 -5.85 12.88
N VAL A 135 -34.36 -5.31 13.19
CA VAL A 135 -33.19 -6.08 13.65
C VAL A 135 -32.72 -5.51 14.98
N GLY A 136 -33.00 -6.23 16.08
CA GLY A 136 -32.72 -5.75 17.42
C GLY A 136 -33.48 -4.46 17.74
N GLY A 137 -32.76 -3.36 17.94
CA GLY A 137 -33.33 -2.03 18.21
C GLY A 137 -33.47 -1.13 16.99
N PHE A 138 -33.10 -1.59 15.80
CA PHE A 138 -33.24 -0.84 14.55
C PHE A 138 -34.48 -1.30 13.81
N SER A 139 -35.28 -0.37 13.30
CA SER A 139 -36.34 -0.68 12.36
C SER A 139 -36.29 0.22 11.13
N VAL A 140 -36.64 -0.37 9.99
CA VAL A 140 -36.72 0.30 8.70
C VAL A 140 -38.03 -0.10 8.04
N THR A 141 -38.78 0.88 7.57
CA THR A 141 -39.96 0.64 6.74
C THR A 141 -39.55 0.70 5.28
N VAL A 142 -39.89 -0.33 4.51
CA VAL A 142 -39.70 -0.39 3.05
C VAL A 142 -41.07 -0.30 2.41
N ASP A 143 -41.25 0.72 1.57
CA ASP A 143 -42.45 0.90 0.77
C ASP A 143 -42.29 0.20 -0.59
N ILE A 144 -43.32 -0.55 -1.01
CA ILE A 144 -43.39 -1.28 -2.28
C ILE A 144 -44.52 -0.70 -3.12
N THR A 145 -44.22 -0.42 -4.38
CA THR A 145 -45.17 -0.03 -5.41
C THR A 145 -45.44 -1.18 -6.40
N SER A 146 -46.59 -1.15 -7.08
CA SER A 146 -47.00 -2.23 -7.98
C SER A 146 -46.06 -2.48 -9.17
N GLY A 147 -45.19 -1.52 -9.48
CA GLY A 147 -44.19 -1.61 -10.55
C GLY A 147 -42.87 -2.24 -10.12
N ASP A 148 -42.63 -2.42 -8.81
CA ASP A 148 -41.33 -2.85 -8.31
C ASP A 148 -41.08 -4.34 -8.56
N SER A 149 -39.86 -4.65 -8.96
CA SER A 149 -39.36 -6.02 -9.10
C SER A 149 -38.61 -6.46 -7.83
N LEU A 150 -38.25 -7.76 -7.73
CA LEU A 150 -37.42 -8.23 -6.60
C LEU A 150 -36.05 -7.52 -6.54
N ASN A 151 -35.51 -7.14 -7.69
CA ASN A 151 -34.24 -6.41 -7.75
C ASN A 151 -34.37 -4.97 -7.21
N ASP A 152 -35.55 -4.37 -7.32
CA ASP A 152 -35.81 -3.02 -6.83
C ASP A 152 -35.99 -3.04 -5.31
N ILE A 153 -36.73 -4.02 -4.79
CA ILE A 153 -36.90 -4.25 -3.34
C ILE A 153 -35.56 -4.59 -2.67
N ALA A 154 -34.66 -5.32 -3.34
CA ALA A 154 -33.35 -5.66 -2.79
C ALA A 154 -32.38 -4.45 -2.68
N LYS A 155 -32.66 -3.35 -3.39
CA LYS A 155 -31.86 -2.13 -3.38
C LYS A 155 -32.42 -1.04 -2.46
N ALA A 156 -33.72 -1.09 -2.18
CA ALA A 156 -34.43 -0.17 -1.28
C ALA A 156 -33.98 -0.35 0.17
#